data_AF-X0X9Z5-F1
#
_entry.id   AF-X0X9Z5-F1
#
_cell.length_a   1.000
_cell.length_b   1.000
_cell.length_c   1.000
_cell.angle_alpha   90.00
_cell.angle_beta   90.00
_cell.angle_gamma   90.00
#
_symmetry.space_group_name_H-M   'P 1'
#
loop_
_entity.id
_entity.type
_entity.pdbx_description
1 polymer ?
#
loop_
_entity_poly.entity_id
_entity_poly.type
_entity_poly.pdbx_seq_one_letter_code
_entity_poly.pdbx_strand_id
1 'polypeptide(L)'
;MGENLRCPGMRDMLPDNMRRFRRVEEAFRAACLGWGYEEIRTPVLEHLHLFTTAGTLSPQMLGRVYSFLDWDGWSGERVVLRPDSTIPS
;
A
#
# COMPACT_ATOMS: atom_id res chain seq x y z
N MET A 1 -25.57 -21.29 7.91
CA MET A 1 -24.88 -20.71 6.74
C MET A 1 -23.89 -19.71 7.29
N GLY A 2 -22.60 -20.06 7.35
CA GLY A 2 -21.60 -19.26 8.05
C GLY A 2 -21.39 -17.91 7.36
N GLU A 3 -21.30 -16.83 8.13
CA GLU A 3 -20.98 -15.51 7.60
C GLU A 3 -19.65 -15.54 6.84
N ASN A 4 -19.64 -14.88 5.68
CA ASN A 4 -18.44 -14.70 4.91
C ASN A 4 -17.56 -13.64 5.61
N LEU A 5 -16.58 -14.10 6.39
CA LEU A 5 -15.65 -13.25 7.16
C LEU A 5 -14.68 -12.42 6.29
N ARG A 6 -14.84 -12.42 4.96
CA ARG A 6 -13.94 -11.73 4.04
C ARG A 6 -14.31 -10.26 3.91
N CYS A 7 -13.32 -9.38 4.02
CA CYS A 7 -13.48 -7.97 3.71
C CYS A 7 -13.75 -7.77 2.21
N PRO A 8 -14.89 -7.18 1.80
CA PRO A 8 -15.14 -6.87 0.40
C PRO A 8 -14.00 -6.03 -0.20
N GLY A 9 -13.54 -6.40 -1.39
CA GLY A 9 -12.41 -5.74 -2.05
C GLY A 9 -11.03 -6.31 -1.71
N MET A 10 -10.90 -7.09 -0.62
CA MET A 10 -9.63 -7.72 -0.21
C MET A 10 -9.64 -9.20 -0.60
N ARG A 11 -9.14 -9.51 -1.81
CA ARG A 11 -9.22 -10.86 -2.40
C ARG A 11 -7.92 -11.63 -2.22
N ASP A 12 -8.03 -12.91 -1.91
CA ASP A 12 -6.88 -13.82 -1.92
C ASP A 12 -6.40 -14.07 -3.35
N MET A 13 -5.09 -14.05 -3.56
CA MET A 13 -4.47 -14.60 -4.77
C MET A 13 -4.16 -16.07 -4.55
N LEU A 14 -5.00 -16.94 -5.10
CA LEU A 14 -4.81 -18.39 -5.06
C LEU A 14 -3.55 -18.82 -5.84
N PRO A 15 -3.05 -20.06 -5.66
CA PRO A 15 -1.79 -20.50 -6.26
C PRO A 15 -1.69 -20.26 -7.77
N ASP A 16 -2.76 -20.47 -8.52
CA ASP A 16 -2.80 -20.27 -9.98
C ASP A 16 -2.66 -18.80 -10.37
N ASN A 17 -3.28 -17.90 -9.60
CA ASN A 17 -3.15 -16.46 -9.77
C ASN A 17 -1.73 -16.01 -9.42
N MET A 18 -1.17 -16.52 -8.32
CA MET A 18 0.20 -16.20 -7.92
C MET A 18 1.23 -16.62 -8.96
N ARG A 19 1.10 -17.81 -9.58
CA ARG A 19 2.02 -18.24 -10.65
C ARG A 19 2.01 -17.29 -11.84
N ARG A 20 0.82 -16.82 -12.25
CA ARG A 20 0.67 -15.84 -13.33
C ARG A 20 1.22 -14.46 -12.93
N PHE A 21 0.95 -14.04 -11.70
CA PHE A 21 1.42 -12.76 -11.18
C PHE A 21 2.95 -12.70 -11.10
N ARG A 22 3.61 -13.74 -10.57
CA ARG A 22 5.08 -13.83 -10.51
C ARG A 22 5.73 -13.71 -11.89
N ARG A 23 5.15 -14.33 -12.92
CA ARG A 23 5.64 -14.20 -14.29
C ARG A 23 5.66 -12.75 -14.78
N VAL A 24 4.66 -11.96 -14.41
CA VAL A 24 4.60 -10.53 -14.77
C VAL A 24 5.62 -9.72 -13.97
N GLU A 25 5.72 -9.97 -12.65
CA GLU A 25 6.71 -9.31 -11.79
C GLU A 25 8.15 -9.57 -12.24
N GLU A 26 8.47 -10.81 -12.60
CA GLU A 26 9.79 -11.21 -13.10
C GLU A 26 10.15 -10.45 -14.38
N ALA A 27 9.22 -10.36 -15.33
CA ALA A 27 9.42 -9.63 -16.57
C ALA A 27 9.62 -8.12 -16.33
N PHE A 28 8.80 -7.52 -15.46
CA PHE A 28 8.94 -6.12 -15.07
C PHE A 28 10.29 -5.85 -14.39
N ARG A 29 10.66 -6.68 -13.41
CA ARG A 29 11.92 -6.55 -12.67
C ARG A 29 13.13 -6.68 -13.59
N ALA A 30 13.12 -7.66 -14.49
CA ALA A 30 14.21 -7.84 -15.46
C ALA A 30 14.37 -6.62 -16.37
N ALA A 31 13.27 -6.01 -16.81
CA ALA A 31 13.30 -4.78 -17.59
C ALA A 31 13.91 -3.62 -16.78
N CYS A 32 13.46 -3.36 -15.55
CA CYS A 32 14.00 -2.31 -14.69
C CYS A 32 15.51 -2.47 -14.44
N LEU A 33 15.95 -3.69 -14.13
CA LEU A 33 17.37 -3.99 -13.92
C LEU A 33 18.20 -3.78 -15.20
N GLY A 34 17.64 -4.13 -16.38
CA GLY A 34 18.29 -3.87 -17.67
C GLY A 34 18.52 -2.39 -17.96
N TRP A 35 17.75 -1.49 -17.34
CA TRP A 35 17.91 -0.05 -17.41
C TRP A 35 18.72 0.54 -16.24
N GLY A 36 19.27 -0.29 -15.36
CA GLY A 36 20.09 0.15 -14.22
C GLY A 36 19.30 0.70 -13.04
N TYR A 37 17.98 0.49 -12.99
CA TYR A 37 17.19 0.83 -11.80
C TYR A 37 17.42 -0.18 -10.68
N GLU A 38 17.41 0.31 -9.44
CA GLU A 38 17.48 -0.50 -8.23
C GLU A 38 16.14 -0.55 -7.50
N GLU A 39 15.86 -1.67 -6.84
CA GLU A 39 14.62 -1.89 -6.11
C GLU A 39 14.70 -1.24 -4.71
N ILE A 40 13.68 -0.45 -4.36
CA ILE A 40 13.42 0.00 -3.00
C ILE A 40 12.08 -0.55 -2.52
N ARG A 41 11.95 -0.78 -1.21
CA ARG A 41 10.68 -1.18 -0.59
C ARG A 41 10.36 -0.26 0.57
N THR A 42 9.30 0.53 0.41
CA THR A 42 8.83 1.47 1.42
C THR A 42 7.78 0.82 2.35
N PRO A 43 7.60 1.32 3.59
CA PRO A 43 6.63 0.80 4.55
C PRO A 43 5.18 0.81 4.05
N VAL A 44 4.39 -0.21 4.41
CA VAL A 44 2.94 -0.27 4.07
C VAL A 44 2.12 0.68 4.95
N LEU A 45 2.61 0.97 6.15
CA LEU A 45 1.99 1.86 7.12
C LEU A 45 2.89 3.07 7.32
N GLU A 46 2.32 4.26 7.18
CA GLU A 46 3.03 5.54 7.28
C GLU A 46 2.27 6.53 8.16
N HIS A 47 2.93 7.60 8.61
CA HIS A 47 2.25 8.67 9.32
C HIS A 47 1.31 9.43 8.39
N LEU A 48 0.06 9.65 8.82
CA LEU A 48 -0.95 10.36 8.03
C LEU A 48 -0.50 11.78 7.68
N HIS A 49 0.26 12.43 8.58
CA HIS A 49 0.70 13.81 8.38
C HIS A 49 1.61 13.98 7.16
N LEU A 50 2.29 12.93 6.68
CA LEU A 50 3.13 12.99 5.49
C LEU A 50 2.31 13.36 4.24
N PHE A 51 1.05 12.92 4.20
CA PHE A 51 0.16 13.14 3.07
C PHE A 51 -0.68 14.41 3.20
N THR A 52 -0.90 14.91 4.43
CA THR A 52 -1.65 16.15 4.67
C THR A 52 -0.75 17.38 4.59
N THR A 53 0.48 17.28 5.09
CA THR A 53 1.40 18.43 5.19
C THR A 53 2.11 18.71 3.88
N ALA A 54 2.43 17.69 3.10
CA ALA A 54 3.10 17.87 1.81
C ALA A 54 2.14 18.22 0.65
N GLY A 55 0.82 18.37 0.90
CA GLY A 55 -0.18 18.62 -0.14
C GLY A 55 -0.20 17.54 -1.24
N THR A 56 0.36 16.38 -0.94
CA THR A 56 0.67 15.31 -1.88
C THR A 56 -0.55 14.45 -2.23
N LEU A 57 -1.56 14.41 -1.36
CA LEU A 57 -2.87 13.83 -1.67
C LEU A 57 -3.92 14.92 -1.82
N SER A 58 -4.72 14.81 -2.89
CA SER A 58 -5.89 15.64 -3.05
C SER A 58 -6.94 15.35 -1.95
N PRO A 59 -7.78 16.33 -1.58
CA PRO A 59 -8.84 16.12 -0.60
C PRO A 59 -9.77 14.94 -0.93
N GLN A 60 -10.02 14.70 -2.22
CA GLN A 60 -10.81 13.56 -2.69
C GLN A 60 -10.13 12.22 -2.38
N MET A 61 -8.80 12.16 -2.45
CA MET A 61 -8.02 10.96 -2.14
C MET A 61 -7.92 10.74 -0.63
N LEU A 62 -7.79 11.81 0.18
CA LEU A 62 -7.81 11.72 1.64
C LEU A 62 -9.11 11.08 2.16
N GLY A 63 -10.25 11.32 1.50
CA GLY A 63 -11.52 10.67 1.85
C GLY A 63 -11.60 9.17 1.53
N ARG A 64 -10.56 8.59 0.91
CA ARG A 64 -10.55 7.20 0.43
C ARG A 64 -9.44 6.35 1.05
N VAL A 65 -8.69 6.88 2.00
CA VAL A 65 -7.60 6.16 2.68
C VAL A 65 -8.09 5.42 3.92
N TYR A 66 -7.44 4.29 4.25
CA TYR A 66 -7.62 3.65 5.54
C TYR A 66 -6.65 4.27 6.55
N SER A 67 -7.17 5.06 7.50
CA SER A 67 -6.38 5.65 8.59
C SER A 67 -6.91 5.23 9.95
N PHE A 68 -6.01 5.12 10.93
CA PHE A 68 -6.32 4.72 12.29
C PHE A 68 -5.36 5.38 13.28
N LEU A 69 -5.72 5.34 14.57
CA LEU A 69 -4.80 5.75 15.63
C LEU A 69 -3.68 4.72 15.74
N ASP A 70 -2.46 5.19 15.98
CA ASP A 70 -1.35 4.28 16.22
C ASP A 70 -1.62 3.36 17.43
N TRP A 71 -0.92 2.22 17.48
CA TRP A 71 -1.12 1.16 18.46
C TRP A 71 -1.01 1.67 19.90
N ASP A 72 -0.21 2.72 20.13
CA ASP A 72 -0.05 3.31 21.45
C ASP A 72 -1.28 4.13 21.87
N GLY A 73 -2.06 4.69 20.94
CA GLY A 73 -3.29 5.45 21.16
C GLY A 73 -3.16 6.73 22.01
N TRP A 74 -2.13 6.83 22.84
CA TRP A 74 -1.86 7.91 23.79
C TRP A 74 -1.16 9.10 23.15
N SER A 75 -0.34 8.85 22.11
CA SER A 75 0.31 9.91 21.34
C SER A 75 -0.69 10.77 20.57
N GLY A 76 -1.88 10.22 20.28
CA GLY A 76 -2.84 10.82 19.35
C GLY A 76 -2.39 10.76 17.88
N GLU A 77 -1.27 10.08 17.60
CA GLU A 77 -0.74 9.94 16.25
C GLU A 77 -1.66 9.10 15.37
N ARG A 78 -1.77 9.52 14.11
CA ARG A 78 -2.55 8.82 13.09
C ARG A 78 -1.62 8.22 12.06
N VAL A 79 -1.87 6.96 11.77
CA VAL A 79 -1.20 6.21 10.71
C VAL A 79 -2.19 5.91 9.60
N VAL A 80 -1.66 5.63 8.42
CA VAL A 80 -2.43 5.37 7.21
C VAL A 80 -1.83 4.20 6.44
N LEU A 81 -2.69 3.29 5.94
CA LEU A 81 -2.26 2.33 4.93
C LEU A 81 -1.91 3.10 3.67
N ARG A 82 -0.67 2.94 3.19
CA ARG A 82 -0.12 3.70 2.07
C ARG A 82 -1.07 3.68 0.87
N PRO A 83 -1.61 4.83 0.44
CA PRO A 83 -2.57 4.90 -0.66
C PRO A 83 -1.89 4.90 -2.04
N ASP A 84 -0.62 5.29 -2.11
CA ASP A 84 0.20 5.33 -3.31
C ASP A 84 1.69 5.20 -2.95
N SER A 85 2.54 4.69 -3.86
CA SER A 85 3.96 4.41 -3.58
C SER A 85 4.95 5.47 -4.08
N THR A 86 4.49 6.64 -4.55
CA THR A 86 5.35 7.71 -5.10
C THR A 86 5.92 8.67 -4.05
N ILE A 87 5.41 8.61 -2.82
CA ILE A 87 5.83 9.48 -1.72
C ILE A 87 6.73 8.64 -0.81
N PRO A 88 8.06 8.75 -0.93
CA PRO A 88 8.95 8.12 0.03
C PRO A 88 8.94 8.92 1.34
N SER A 89 8.72 8.22 2.46
CA SER A 89 9.05 8.68 3.81
C SER A 89 10.52 8.44 4.12
#